data_AF-A0A9P8ZQ74-F1
#
_entry.id   AF-A0A9P8ZQ74-F1
#
_cell.length_a   1.000
_cell.length_b   1.000
_cell.length_c   1.000
_cell.angle_alpha   90.00
_cell.angle_beta   90.00
_cell.angle_gamma   90.00
#
_symmetry.space_group_name_H-M   'P 1'
#
loop_
_entity.id
_entity.type
_entity.pdbx_description
1 polymer ?
#
loop_
_entity_poly.entity_id
_entity_poly.type
_entity_poly.pdbx_seq_one_letter_code
_entity_poly.pdbx_strand_id
1 'polypeptide(L)'
;MCPQKHEEAKFEELRAKLLALPESPHRAISEFRFFVRHCYRTSAITGKFESTKVNDMWKALSDSERQQFKAEADISQLSVAEYDESAQAVGYTNLREINRDRVLSGKKRLRIPASLRPDRNSPGFRTFLEEKVASGEVSTLDGLEATRKRARELWRDLTPSQRAAYYTQWAADYEKRLAARSQA
;
A
#
# COMPACT_ATOMS: atom_id res chain seq x y z
N MET A 1 -23.88 13.29 31.68
CA MET A 1 -22.54 12.80 31.33
C MET A 1 -22.01 13.64 30.17
N CYS A 2 -20.94 14.41 30.36
CA CYS A 2 -20.43 15.34 29.34
C CYS A 2 -19.78 14.60 28.17
N PRO A 3 -20.26 14.77 26.92
CA PRO A 3 -19.65 14.20 25.71
C PRO A 3 -18.18 14.58 25.52
N GLN A 4 -17.78 15.77 25.99
CA GLN A 4 -16.43 16.32 25.83
C GLN A 4 -15.32 15.47 26.49
N LYS A 5 -15.59 14.86 27.66
CA LYS A 5 -14.57 14.03 28.35
C LYS A 5 -14.27 12.72 27.62
N HIS A 6 -15.23 12.20 26.85
CA HIS A 6 -15.04 10.99 26.05
C HIS A 6 -14.24 11.26 24.76
N GLU A 7 -14.36 12.46 24.20
CA GLU A 7 -13.59 12.88 23.02
C GLU A 7 -12.12 13.15 23.37
N GLU A 8 -11.86 13.79 24.51
CA GLU A 8 -10.50 14.02 25.01
C GLU A 8 -9.76 12.71 25.31
N ALA A 9 -10.43 11.73 25.93
CA ALA A 9 -9.82 10.43 26.22
C ALA A 9 -9.45 9.66 24.94
N LYS A 10 -10.31 9.70 23.91
CA LYS A 10 -10.02 9.09 22.60
C LYS A 10 -8.86 9.77 21.88
N PHE A 11 -8.77 11.09 21.99
CA PHE A 11 -7.70 11.86 21.39
C PHE A 11 -6.34 11.55 22.04
N GLU A 12 -6.30 11.45 23.37
CA GLU A 12 -5.07 11.14 24.10
C GLU A 12 -4.61 9.69 23.82
N GLU A 13 -5.54 8.75 23.67
CA GLU A 13 -5.25 7.38 23.26
C GLU A 13 -4.67 7.31 21.83
N LEU A 14 -5.22 8.06 20.89
CA LEU A 14 -4.70 8.16 19.51
C LEU A 14 -3.31 8.80 19.48
N ARG A 15 -3.08 9.81 20.32
CA ARG A 15 -1.78 10.49 20.44
C ARG A 15 -0.72 9.57 21.02
N ALA A 16 -1.06 8.78 22.03
CA ALA A 16 -0.18 7.75 22.59
C ALA A 16 0.17 6.69 21.53
N LYS A 17 -0.83 6.21 20.77
CA LYS A 17 -0.61 5.28 19.64
C LYS A 17 0.29 5.86 18.56
N LEU A 18 0.17 7.15 18.26
CA LEU A 18 1.01 7.84 17.28
C LEU A 18 2.45 7.99 17.77
N LEU A 19 2.66 8.32 19.05
CA LEU A 19 3.99 8.38 19.68
C LEU A 19 4.66 7.00 19.74
N ALA A 20 3.87 5.93 19.81
CA ALA A 20 4.37 4.56 19.79
C ALA A 20 4.73 4.04 18.39
N LEU A 21 4.31 4.73 17.31
CA LEU A 21 4.71 4.31 15.96
C LEU A 21 6.20 4.58 15.73
N PRO A 22 6.98 3.59 15.25
CA PRO A 22 8.34 3.83 14.84
C PRO A 22 8.38 4.84 13.68
N GLU A 23 9.55 5.45 13.46
CA GLU A 23 9.70 6.40 12.35
C GLU A 23 9.28 5.75 11.04
N SER A 24 8.36 6.39 10.31
CA SER A 24 7.81 5.83 9.08
C SER A 24 8.94 5.56 8.08
N PRO A 25 9.29 4.29 7.79
CA PRO A 25 10.38 4.00 6.91
C PRO A 25 10.02 4.45 5.50
N HIS A 26 11.04 4.93 4.79
CA HIS A 26 10.97 4.97 3.34
C HIS A 26 10.79 3.53 2.83
N ARG A 27 10.13 3.34 1.68
CA ARG A 27 9.89 2.00 1.10
C ARG A 27 11.16 1.15 1.18
N ALA A 28 10.99 -0.15 1.44
CA ALA A 28 12.11 -1.10 1.49
C ALA A 28 13.04 -0.89 0.28
N ILE A 29 14.32 -0.72 0.58
CA ILE A 29 15.34 -0.40 -0.40
C ILE A 29 16.00 -1.71 -0.82
N SER A 30 16.04 -1.98 -2.12
CA SER A 30 16.73 -3.16 -2.64
C SER A 30 18.24 -3.05 -2.54
N GLU A 31 18.93 -4.18 -2.58
CA GLU A 31 20.40 -4.28 -2.56
C GLU A 31 21.04 -3.34 -3.61
N PHE A 32 20.55 -3.44 -4.86
CA PHE A 32 21.01 -2.59 -5.96
C PHE A 32 20.82 -1.09 -5.67
N ARG A 33 19.74 -0.72 -4.98
CA ARG A 33 19.46 0.69 -4.68
C ARG A 33 20.35 1.22 -3.55
N PHE A 34 20.75 0.37 -2.60
CA PHE A 34 21.81 0.70 -1.65
C PHE A 34 23.15 0.88 -2.35
N PHE A 35 23.50 0.00 -3.28
CA PHE A 35 24.69 0.14 -4.11
C PHE A 35 24.70 1.45 -4.91
N VAL A 36 23.60 1.80 -5.59
CA VAL A 36 23.50 3.07 -6.33
C VAL A 36 23.77 4.26 -5.40
N ARG A 37 23.20 4.26 -4.19
CA ARG A 37 23.47 5.31 -3.19
C ARG A 37 24.92 5.34 -2.76
N HIS A 38 25.53 4.17 -2.57
CA HIS A 38 26.94 4.04 -2.24
C HIS A 38 27.81 4.66 -3.33
N CYS A 39 27.57 4.38 -4.61
CA CYS A 39 28.32 4.98 -5.73
C CYS A 39 28.26 6.52 -5.78
N TYR A 40 27.11 7.11 -5.44
CA TYR A 40 26.99 8.56 -5.35
C TYR A 40 27.71 9.12 -4.11
N ARG A 41 27.63 8.42 -2.97
CA ARG A 41 28.31 8.83 -1.74
C ARG A 41 29.84 8.78 -1.90
N THR A 42 30.36 7.79 -2.61
CA THR A 42 31.79 7.64 -2.87
C THR A 42 32.27 8.43 -4.09
N SER A 43 31.39 9.21 -4.74
CA SER A 43 31.69 9.94 -5.97
C SER A 43 32.19 9.07 -7.13
N ALA A 44 31.94 7.75 -7.09
CA ALA A 44 32.20 6.86 -8.21
C ALA A 44 31.33 7.20 -9.43
N ILE A 45 30.21 7.88 -9.18
CA ILE A 45 29.36 8.53 -10.19
C ILE A 45 29.18 9.98 -9.78
N THR A 46 29.49 10.90 -10.70
CA THR A 46 29.27 12.34 -10.54
C THR A 46 28.32 12.82 -11.64
N GLY A 47 27.35 13.68 -11.29
CA GLY A 47 26.43 14.27 -12.27
C GLY A 47 25.17 13.43 -12.56
N LYS A 48 24.78 13.35 -13.84
CA LYS A 48 23.53 12.69 -14.26
C LYS A 48 23.61 11.18 -14.04
N PHE A 49 22.47 10.56 -13.72
CA PHE A 49 22.40 9.11 -13.53
C PHE A 49 22.65 8.36 -14.84
N GLU A 50 23.79 7.69 -14.93
CA GLU A 50 24.17 6.83 -16.04
C GLU A 50 23.80 5.37 -15.73
N SER A 51 22.55 4.99 -16.01
CA SER A 51 22.01 3.68 -15.63
C SER A 51 22.85 2.48 -16.10
N THR A 52 23.40 2.55 -17.32
CA THR A 52 24.26 1.50 -17.89
C THR A 52 25.54 1.31 -17.09
N LYS A 53 26.26 2.41 -16.81
CA LYS A 53 27.50 2.38 -16.04
C LYS A 53 27.30 1.81 -14.64
N VAL A 54 26.23 2.22 -13.96
CA VAL A 54 25.91 1.70 -12.61
C VAL A 54 25.63 0.20 -12.65
N ASN A 55 24.89 -0.25 -13.68
CA ASN A 55 24.56 -1.66 -13.84
C ASN A 55 25.82 -2.51 -14.11
N ASP A 56 26.73 -2.01 -14.94
CA ASP A 56 27.99 -2.71 -15.23
C ASP A 56 28.87 -2.80 -13.98
N MET A 57 28.97 -1.72 -13.20
CA MET A 57 29.67 -1.74 -11.91
C MET A 57 29.03 -2.75 -10.93
N TRP A 58 27.70 -2.80 -10.86
CA TRP A 58 27.00 -3.79 -10.02
C TRP A 58 27.27 -5.23 -10.45
N LYS A 59 27.29 -5.49 -11.77
CA LYS A 59 27.61 -6.80 -12.33
C LYS A 59 29.04 -7.22 -12.05
N ALA A 60 29.97 -6.26 -12.00
CA ALA A 60 31.38 -6.49 -11.73
C ALA A 60 31.71 -6.76 -10.24
N LEU A 61 30.79 -6.44 -9.31
CA LEU A 61 31.00 -6.76 -7.89
C LEU A 61 31.05 -8.27 -7.64
N SER A 62 31.97 -8.67 -6.76
CA SER A 62 32.01 -10.02 -6.20
C SER A 62 30.82 -10.29 -5.29
N ASP A 63 30.53 -11.57 -5.04
CA ASP A 63 29.45 -11.97 -4.11
C ASP A 63 29.69 -11.45 -2.70
N SER A 64 30.95 -11.40 -2.25
CA SER A 64 31.32 -10.84 -0.95
C SER A 64 31.00 -9.35 -0.84
N GLU A 65 31.25 -8.57 -1.91
CA GLU A 65 30.90 -7.15 -1.94
C GLU A 65 29.39 -6.93 -2.05
N ARG A 66 28.65 -7.82 -2.72
CA ARG A 66 27.18 -7.75 -2.75
C ARG A 66 26.56 -8.07 -1.40
N GLN A 67 27.20 -8.94 -0.62
CA GLN A 67 26.71 -9.35 0.70
C GLN A 67 26.51 -8.16 1.66
N GLN A 68 27.34 -7.11 1.55
CA GLN A 68 27.18 -5.90 2.37
C GLN A 68 25.86 -5.16 2.04
N PHE A 69 25.52 -5.03 0.75
CA PHE A 69 24.30 -4.36 0.31
C PHE A 69 23.06 -5.20 0.56
N LYS A 70 23.21 -6.53 0.55
CA LYS A 70 22.18 -7.46 1.00
C LYS A 70 21.84 -7.28 2.47
N ALA A 71 22.85 -7.25 3.34
CA ALA A 71 22.63 -7.01 4.77
C ALA A 71 21.91 -5.67 5.02
N GLU A 72 22.29 -4.60 4.33
CA GLU A 72 21.58 -3.31 4.41
C GLU A 72 20.13 -3.39 3.90
N ALA A 73 19.89 -4.10 2.80
CA ALA A 73 18.55 -4.34 2.26
C ALA A 73 17.67 -5.12 3.23
N ASP A 74 18.21 -6.15 3.87
CA ASP A 74 17.50 -6.96 4.86
C ASP A 74 17.09 -6.12 6.08
N ILE A 75 17.99 -5.27 6.60
CA ILE A 75 17.67 -4.31 7.68
C ILE A 75 16.57 -3.33 7.22
N SER A 76 16.63 -2.83 5.99
CA SER A 76 15.58 -1.97 5.45
C SER A 76 14.23 -2.68 5.31
N GLN A 77 14.22 -3.99 5.05
CA GLN A 77 12.98 -4.78 5.00
C GLN A 77 12.41 -5.02 6.39
N LEU A 78 13.26 -5.33 7.38
CA LEU A 78 12.85 -5.52 8.77
C LEU A 78 12.20 -4.25 9.34
N SER A 79 12.82 -3.08 9.17
CA SER A 79 12.22 -1.81 9.62
C SER A 79 10.86 -1.51 8.97
N VAL A 80 10.67 -1.91 7.71
CA VAL A 80 9.37 -1.81 7.02
C VAL A 80 8.34 -2.77 7.59
N ALA A 81 8.73 -3.99 7.94
CA ALA A 81 7.87 -4.97 8.56
C ALA A 81 7.44 -4.55 9.98
N GLU A 82 8.37 -4.10 10.82
CA GLU A 82 8.09 -3.57 12.17
C GLU A 82 7.13 -2.38 12.13
N TYR A 83 7.34 -1.48 11.17
CA TYR A 83 6.41 -0.37 10.95
C TYR A 83 5.03 -0.85 10.50
N ASP A 84 4.96 -1.81 9.57
CA ASP A 84 3.70 -2.32 9.05
C ASP A 84 2.89 -3.04 10.14
N GLU A 85 3.55 -3.76 11.05
CA GLU A 85 2.95 -4.38 12.24
C GLU A 85 2.41 -3.31 13.22
N SER A 86 3.23 -2.31 13.56
CA SER A 86 2.80 -1.21 14.44
C SER A 86 1.63 -0.42 13.82
N ALA A 87 1.67 -0.19 12.51
CA ALA A 87 0.62 0.48 11.77
C ALA A 87 -0.69 -0.33 11.73
N GLN A 88 -0.61 -1.67 11.74
CA GLN A 88 -1.80 -2.53 11.82
C GLN A 88 -2.54 -2.35 13.15
N ALA A 89 -1.81 -2.24 14.27
CA ALA A 89 -2.40 -1.98 15.58
C ALA A 89 -3.14 -0.62 15.64
N VAL A 90 -2.67 0.38 14.88
CA VAL A 90 -3.34 1.68 14.77
C VAL A 90 -4.57 1.61 13.86
N GLY A 91 -4.47 0.88 12.76
CA GLY A 91 -5.56 0.67 11.81
C GLY A 91 -5.73 1.81 10.79
N TYR A 92 -6.42 1.51 9.69
CA TYR A 92 -6.53 2.40 8.52
C TYR A 92 -7.20 3.76 8.82
N THR A 93 -8.35 3.74 9.50
CA THR A 93 -9.14 4.95 9.76
C THR A 93 -8.34 5.96 10.58
N ASN A 94 -7.74 5.49 11.69
CA ASN A 94 -6.91 6.30 12.57
C ASN A 94 -5.68 6.84 11.83
N LEU A 95 -4.97 6.00 11.06
CA LEU A 95 -3.83 6.47 10.24
C LEU A 95 -4.22 7.53 9.21
N ARG A 96 -5.45 7.50 8.69
CA ARG A 96 -5.95 8.52 7.76
C ARG A 96 -6.22 9.84 8.47
N GLU A 97 -6.83 9.81 9.64
CA GLU A 97 -7.07 11.00 10.49
C GLU A 97 -5.75 11.63 10.92
N ILE A 98 -4.83 10.82 11.43
CA ILE A 98 -3.46 11.24 11.78
C ILE A 98 -2.78 11.92 10.58
N ASN A 99 -2.89 11.33 9.39
CA ASN A 99 -2.32 11.91 8.18
C ASN A 99 -2.97 13.22 7.76
N ARG A 100 -4.26 13.40 8.03
CA ARG A 100 -4.96 14.67 7.81
C ARG A 100 -4.35 15.75 8.71
N ASP A 101 -4.22 15.48 10.01
CA ASP A 101 -3.71 16.44 10.99
C ASP A 101 -2.24 16.79 10.73
N ARG A 102 -1.43 15.80 10.35
CA ARG A 102 -0.03 16.02 9.96
C ARG A 102 0.09 16.95 8.75
N VAL A 103 -0.74 16.75 7.72
CA VAL A 103 -0.74 17.62 6.53
C VAL A 103 -1.17 19.04 6.89
N LEU A 104 -2.21 19.18 7.72
CA LEU A 104 -2.64 20.50 8.23
C LEU A 104 -1.54 21.19 9.03
N SER A 105 -0.69 20.41 9.71
CA SER A 105 0.47 20.90 10.48
C SER A 105 1.76 21.02 9.67
N GLY A 106 1.73 20.89 8.34
CA GLY A 106 2.92 20.97 7.48
C GLY A 106 3.89 19.77 7.58
N LYS A 107 3.50 18.69 8.26
CA LYS A 107 4.32 17.47 8.43
C LYS A 107 4.07 16.49 7.27
N LYS A 108 5.11 15.71 6.93
CA LYS A 108 4.99 14.62 5.94
C LYS A 108 4.01 13.54 6.41
N ARG A 109 3.24 12.99 5.48
CA ARG A 109 2.33 11.86 5.72
C ARG A 109 3.12 10.61 6.13
N LEU A 110 2.58 9.90 7.11
CA LEU A 110 2.94 8.53 7.45
C LEU A 110 2.54 7.58 6.31
N ARG A 111 3.35 6.54 6.08
CA ARG A 111 3.01 5.49 5.13
C ARG A 111 1.81 4.70 5.66
N ILE A 112 0.81 4.48 4.81
CA ILE A 112 -0.25 3.51 5.10
C ILE A 112 0.12 2.19 4.41
N PRO A 113 0.35 1.09 5.14
CA PRO A 113 0.61 -0.24 4.58
C PRO A 113 -0.43 -0.62 3.53
N ALA A 114 -0.02 -1.30 2.46
CA ALA A 114 -0.95 -1.68 1.39
C ALA A 114 -2.03 -2.65 1.89
N SER A 115 -1.68 -3.53 2.84
CA SER A 115 -2.59 -4.47 3.51
C SER A 115 -3.72 -3.78 4.28
N LEU A 116 -3.49 -2.57 4.80
CA LEU A 116 -4.49 -1.80 5.53
C LEU A 116 -5.38 -0.94 4.64
N ARG A 117 -4.96 -0.67 3.40
CA ARG A 117 -5.77 0.17 2.52
C ARG A 117 -7.04 -0.60 2.18
N PRO A 118 -8.24 -0.01 2.34
CA PRO A 118 -9.45 -0.62 1.83
C PRO A 118 -9.22 -0.90 0.35
N ASP A 119 -9.68 -2.08 -0.10
CA ASP A 119 -9.60 -2.42 -1.52
C ASP A 119 -10.18 -1.24 -2.30
N ARG A 120 -9.34 -0.70 -3.19
CA ARG A 120 -9.63 0.56 -3.88
C ARG A 120 -10.81 0.40 -4.85
N ASN A 121 -11.17 -0.85 -5.12
CA ASN A 121 -12.42 -1.24 -5.72
C ASN A 121 -13.40 -1.57 -4.60
N SER A 122 -14.58 -0.95 -4.63
CA SER A 122 -15.70 -1.45 -3.82
C SER A 122 -15.80 -2.98 -4.03
N PRO A 123 -15.92 -3.78 -2.96
CA PRO A 123 -15.99 -5.23 -3.06
C PRO A 123 -17.00 -5.71 -4.11
N GLY A 124 -18.17 -5.07 -4.19
CA GLY A 124 -19.17 -5.32 -5.23
C GLY A 124 -18.77 -4.80 -6.62
N PHE A 125 -18.02 -3.69 -6.72
CA PHE A 125 -17.54 -3.18 -8.01
C PHE A 125 -16.60 -4.16 -8.71
N ARG A 126 -15.83 -4.95 -7.96
CA ARG A 126 -14.97 -5.98 -8.54
C ARG A 126 -15.80 -7.09 -9.20
N THR A 127 -16.77 -7.63 -8.48
CA THR A 127 -17.69 -8.65 -9.00
C THR A 127 -18.45 -8.13 -10.22
N PHE A 128 -18.91 -6.88 -10.17
CA PHE A 128 -19.51 -6.20 -11.31
C PHE A 128 -18.55 -6.08 -12.51
N LEU A 129 -17.32 -5.65 -12.28
CA LEU A 129 -16.33 -5.51 -13.35
C LEU A 129 -16.04 -6.87 -14.00
N GLU A 130 -15.90 -7.93 -13.20
CA GLU A 130 -15.70 -9.29 -13.70
C GLU A 130 -16.91 -9.76 -14.53
N GLU A 131 -18.14 -9.52 -14.08
CA GLU A 131 -19.37 -9.81 -14.85
C GLU A 131 -19.40 -9.03 -16.18
N LYS A 132 -19.14 -7.72 -16.15
CA LYS A 132 -19.22 -6.88 -17.36
C LYS A 132 -18.13 -7.14 -18.37
N VAL A 133 -16.97 -7.62 -17.92
CA VAL A 133 -15.94 -8.14 -18.82
C VAL A 133 -16.37 -9.48 -19.42
N ALA A 134 -16.92 -10.39 -18.60
CA ALA A 134 -17.40 -11.69 -19.08
C ALA A 134 -18.58 -11.57 -20.06
N SER A 135 -19.46 -10.58 -19.88
CA SER A 135 -20.58 -10.31 -20.80
C SER A 135 -20.17 -9.57 -22.07
N GLY A 136 -18.92 -9.11 -22.16
CA GLY A 136 -18.43 -8.31 -23.29
C GLY A 136 -18.91 -6.85 -23.30
N GLU A 137 -19.66 -6.40 -22.28
CA GLU A 137 -20.08 -4.99 -22.13
C GLU A 137 -18.90 -4.05 -21.85
N VAL A 138 -17.81 -4.58 -21.30
CA VAL A 138 -16.56 -3.85 -21.08
C VAL A 138 -15.40 -4.63 -21.71
N SER A 139 -14.78 -4.02 -22.73
CA SER A 139 -13.59 -4.57 -23.38
C SER A 139 -12.34 -4.43 -22.51
N THR A 140 -11.50 -5.46 -22.50
CA THR A 140 -10.16 -5.44 -21.88
C THR A 140 -9.05 -5.08 -22.85
N LEU A 141 -9.35 -5.01 -24.16
CA LEU A 141 -8.39 -4.75 -25.23
C LEU A 141 -7.89 -3.30 -25.20
N ASP A 142 -8.70 -2.37 -24.68
CA ASP A 142 -8.37 -0.95 -24.57
C ASP A 142 -7.41 -0.64 -23.41
N GLY A 143 -6.95 -1.67 -22.69
CA GLY A 143 -6.08 -1.55 -21.52
C GLY A 143 -6.83 -1.35 -20.22
N LEU A 144 -6.15 -1.67 -19.11
CA LEU A 144 -6.75 -1.77 -17.78
C LEU A 144 -7.39 -0.46 -17.28
N GLU A 145 -6.83 0.69 -17.64
CA GLU A 145 -7.33 1.99 -17.22
C GLU A 145 -8.62 2.37 -17.95
N ALA A 146 -8.68 2.16 -19.28
CA ALA A 146 -9.88 2.39 -20.08
C ALA A 146 -11.02 1.44 -19.68
N THR A 147 -10.69 0.15 -19.49
CA THR A 147 -11.61 -0.89 -18.97
C THR A 147 -12.26 -0.43 -17.66
N ARG A 148 -11.44 0.00 -16.68
CA ARG A 148 -11.93 0.46 -15.37
C ARG A 148 -12.72 1.75 -15.44
N LYS A 149 -12.34 2.67 -16.33
CA LYS A 149 -13.09 3.91 -16.54
C LYS A 149 -14.50 3.61 -17.04
N ARG A 150 -14.63 2.76 -18.07
CA ARG A 150 -15.92 2.38 -18.64
C ARG A 150 -16.81 1.65 -17.62
N ALA A 151 -16.24 0.69 -16.89
CA ALA A 151 -16.97 0.00 -15.83
C ALA A 151 -17.44 0.96 -14.72
N ARG A 152 -16.64 1.99 -14.36
CA ARG A 152 -17.06 2.99 -13.37
C ARG A 152 -18.23 3.86 -13.84
N GLU A 153 -18.33 4.13 -15.13
CA GLU A 153 -19.49 4.83 -15.71
C GLU A 153 -20.75 3.96 -15.53
N LEU A 154 -20.70 2.72 -16.00
CA LEU A 154 -21.83 1.78 -15.87
C LEU A 154 -22.22 1.52 -14.40
N TRP A 155 -21.24 1.44 -13.50
CA TRP A 155 -21.49 1.25 -12.07
C TRP A 155 -22.19 2.45 -11.41
N ARG A 156 -21.96 3.67 -11.91
CA ARG A 156 -22.64 4.88 -11.41
C ARG A 156 -24.11 4.90 -11.82
N ASP A 157 -24.43 4.33 -12.97
CA ASP A 157 -25.79 4.26 -13.50
C ASP A 157 -26.65 3.22 -12.76
N LEU A 158 -26.02 2.33 -11.98
CA LEU A 158 -26.74 1.36 -11.15
C LEU A 158 -27.45 2.02 -9.95
N THR A 159 -28.68 1.58 -9.73
CA THR A 159 -29.43 1.92 -8.51
C THR A 159 -28.76 1.31 -7.26
N PRO A 160 -29.06 1.82 -6.06
CA PRO A 160 -28.55 1.25 -4.82
C PRO A 160 -28.88 -0.25 -4.65
N SER A 161 -30.08 -0.68 -5.08
CA SER A 161 -30.50 -2.10 -5.00
C SER A 161 -29.71 -2.99 -5.95
N GLN A 162 -29.43 -2.52 -7.17
CA GLN A 162 -28.57 -3.25 -8.12
C GLN A 162 -27.15 -3.38 -7.59
N ARG A 163 -26.60 -2.31 -7.00
CA ARG A 163 -25.28 -2.36 -6.34
C ARG A 163 -25.26 -3.31 -5.15
N ALA A 164 -26.34 -3.37 -4.36
CA ALA A 164 -26.48 -4.28 -3.23
C ALA A 164 -26.31 -5.75 -3.64
N ALA A 165 -26.89 -6.16 -4.78
CA ALA A 165 -26.76 -7.53 -5.30
C ALA A 165 -25.29 -7.94 -5.49
N TYR A 166 -24.47 -7.04 -6.05
CA TYR A 166 -23.04 -7.28 -6.25
C TYR A 166 -22.26 -7.38 -4.93
N TYR A 167 -22.65 -6.63 -3.90
CA TYR A 167 -22.04 -6.77 -2.57
C TYR A 167 -22.40 -8.12 -1.93
N THR A 168 -23.65 -8.56 -2.04
CA THR A 168 -24.11 -9.85 -1.53
C THR A 168 -23.37 -11.00 -2.23
N GLN A 169 -23.23 -10.94 -3.56
CA GLN A 169 -22.49 -11.95 -4.32
C GLN A 169 -21.01 -11.99 -3.90
N TRP A 170 -20.37 -10.83 -3.79
CA TRP A 170 -18.99 -10.76 -3.33
C TRP A 170 -18.81 -11.39 -1.94
N ALA A 171 -19.72 -11.13 -1.00
CA ALA A 171 -19.66 -11.67 0.36
C ALA A 171 -19.75 -13.20 0.35
N ALA A 172 -20.68 -13.76 -0.43
CA ALA A 172 -20.82 -15.21 -0.57
C ALA A 172 -19.55 -15.86 -1.18
N ASP A 173 -18.96 -15.24 -2.19
CA ASP A 173 -17.72 -15.75 -2.82
C ASP A 173 -16.49 -15.57 -1.93
N TYR A 174 -16.49 -14.57 -1.05
CA TYR A 174 -15.48 -14.39 -0.02
C TYR A 174 -15.56 -15.49 1.05
N GLU A 175 -16.75 -15.79 1.56
CA GLU A 175 -16.98 -16.87 2.53
C GLU A 175 -16.57 -18.24 1.98
N LYS A 176 -16.93 -18.55 0.72
CA LYS A 176 -16.50 -19.80 0.05
C LYS A 176 -14.97 -19.94 0.01
N ARG A 177 -14.25 -18.85 -0.31
CA ARG A 177 -12.78 -18.85 -0.38
C ARG A 177 -12.13 -18.98 0.99
N LEU A 178 -12.72 -18.38 2.02
CA LEU A 178 -12.28 -18.57 3.40
C LEU A 178 -12.45 -20.03 3.84
N ALA A 179 -13.62 -20.62 3.56
CA ALA A 179 -13.88 -22.03 3.87
C ALA A 179 -12.88 -22.96 3.16
N ALA A 180 -12.62 -22.75 1.87
CA ALA A 180 -11.65 -23.53 1.11
C ALA A 180 -10.21 -23.43 1.65
N ARG A 181 -9.82 -22.26 2.15
CA ARG A 181 -8.50 -22.05 2.77
C ARG A 181 -8.35 -22.71 4.13
N SER A 182 -9.43 -22.82 4.90
CA SER A 182 -9.40 -23.49 6.20
C SER A 182 -9.31 -25.02 6.11
N GLN A 183 -9.53 -25.58 4.92
CA GLN A 183 -9.49 -27.02 4.64
C GLN A 183 -8.21 -27.47 3.92
N ALA A 184 -7.33 -26.53 3.55
CA ALA A 184 -6.07 -26.76 2.86
C ALA A 184 -4.89 -26.56 3.83
#